data_AF-A0A2P6TIU6-F1
#
_entry.id   AF-A0A2P6TIU6-F1
#
_cell.length_a   1.000
_cell.length_b   1.000
_cell.length_c   1.000
_cell.angle_alpha   90.00
_cell.angle_beta   90.00
_cell.angle_gamma   90.00
#
_symmetry.space_group_name_H-M   'P 1'
#
loop_
_entity.id
_entity.type
_entity.pdbx_description
1 polymer ?
#
loop_
_entity_poly.entity_id
_entity_poly.type
_entity_poly.pdbx_seq_one_letter_code
_entity_poly.pdbx_strand_id
1 'polypeptide(L)'
;MSCKAPGRQQRCSGTSTAVSACALQAHHAALLRLEPPGALARQGPSLAQRLGLAPAPPAPLSPAQWLERQQASQRRQDSAGACPICLRAFKAEEQVLLSCSHTFHAACLASFERFSRQTAGAAERSCPLCRCASYEKQRIHDAALLWQHTCATRIQAVWRGVLGRRQARALRRLLPPTHPAVLRRWAAEELGECSKSLVASVDQGAADIEALFAELDATSCACQGVYTALAARCPATGATARLLVSI
;
A
#
# COMPACT_ATOMS: atom_id res chain seq x y z
N MET A 1 -35.59 9.88 -45.88
CA MET A 1 -35.88 10.18 -44.46
C MET A 1 -34.60 9.94 -43.68
N SER A 2 -33.89 11.01 -43.34
CA SER A 2 -32.56 10.97 -42.70
C SER A 2 -32.69 10.89 -41.19
N CYS A 3 -32.18 9.82 -40.59
CA CYS A 3 -32.02 9.72 -39.15
C CYS A 3 -30.54 9.88 -38.79
N LYS A 4 -30.23 11.01 -38.15
CA LYS A 4 -28.91 11.41 -37.62
C LYS A 4 -28.49 10.52 -36.44
N ALA A 5 -27.20 10.19 -36.39
CA ALA A 5 -26.54 9.50 -35.28
C ALA A 5 -26.42 10.36 -34.01
N PRO A 6 -26.42 9.77 -32.80
CA PRO A 6 -26.08 10.49 -31.58
C PRO A 6 -24.57 10.40 -31.24
N GLY A 7 -23.92 11.56 -31.28
CA GLY A 7 -23.09 12.13 -30.21
C GLY A 7 -22.02 11.27 -29.54
N ARG A 8 -20.78 11.39 -30.02
CA ARG A 8 -19.54 11.03 -29.32
C ARG A 8 -19.32 12.00 -28.14
N GLN A 9 -19.59 11.58 -26.91
CA GLN A 9 -19.22 12.36 -25.73
C GLN A 9 -17.71 12.29 -25.48
N GLN A 10 -17.03 13.41 -25.70
CA GLN A 10 -15.65 13.65 -25.28
C GLN A 10 -15.61 13.68 -23.74
N ARG A 11 -14.93 12.70 -23.14
CA ARG A 11 -14.51 12.76 -21.74
C ARG A 11 -13.37 13.77 -21.63
N CYS A 12 -13.65 14.94 -21.04
CA CYS A 12 -12.65 15.89 -20.61
C CYS A 12 -11.85 15.29 -19.44
N SER A 13 -10.61 14.90 -19.71
CA SER A 13 -9.64 14.48 -18.70
C SER A 13 -8.81 15.68 -18.25
N GLY A 14 -8.82 15.96 -16.95
CA GLY A 14 -7.59 16.39 -16.27
C GLY A 14 -7.56 17.78 -15.65
N THR A 15 -8.39 18.05 -14.64
CA THR A 15 -8.06 19.00 -13.57
C THR A 15 -8.67 18.53 -12.24
N SER A 16 -7.97 17.72 -11.44
CA SER A 16 -8.33 17.59 -10.00
C SER A 16 -7.27 16.86 -9.15
N THR A 17 -5.99 17.23 -9.24
CA THR A 17 -5.01 16.80 -8.21
C THR A 17 -4.95 17.78 -7.03
N ALA A 18 -5.25 19.06 -7.25
CA ALA A 18 -5.19 20.09 -6.22
C ALA A 18 -6.39 20.06 -5.24
N VAL A 19 -7.60 19.76 -5.72
CA VAL A 19 -8.81 19.69 -4.86
C VAL A 19 -8.71 18.50 -3.90
N SER A 20 -8.04 17.43 -4.30
CA SER A 20 -7.85 16.24 -3.47
C SER A 20 -6.95 16.49 -2.25
N ALA A 21 -5.92 17.32 -2.38
CA ALA A 21 -5.01 17.62 -1.26
C ALA A 21 -5.68 18.45 -0.16
N CYS A 22 -6.41 19.51 -0.52
CA CYS A 22 -7.18 20.31 0.45
C CYS A 22 -8.34 19.51 1.05
N ALA A 23 -9.03 18.69 0.26
CA ALA A 23 -10.10 17.84 0.77
C ALA A 23 -9.57 16.76 1.74
N LEU A 24 -8.38 16.20 1.49
CA LEU A 24 -7.75 15.24 2.39
C LEU A 24 -7.28 15.90 3.69
N GLN A 25 -6.72 17.11 3.63
CA GLN A 25 -6.33 17.89 4.81
C GLN A 25 -7.54 18.31 5.64
N ALA A 26 -8.63 18.76 5.00
CA ALA A 26 -9.87 19.10 5.66
C ALA A 26 -10.57 17.87 6.27
N HIS A 27 -10.56 16.73 5.57
CA HIS A 27 -11.09 15.47 6.10
C HIS A 27 -10.24 14.95 7.27
N HIS A 28 -8.92 15.10 7.20
CA HIS A 28 -8.00 14.75 8.29
C HIS A 28 -8.20 15.64 9.52
N ALA A 29 -8.38 16.95 9.33
CA ALA A 29 -8.76 17.88 10.40
C ALA A 29 -10.15 17.57 11.00
N ALA A 30 -11.11 17.14 10.17
CA ALA A 30 -12.45 16.75 10.62
C ALA A 30 -12.48 15.40 11.36
N LEU A 31 -11.68 14.42 10.93
CA LEU A 31 -11.46 13.15 11.65
C LEU A 31 -10.80 13.39 13.01
N LEU A 32 -9.97 14.43 13.11
CA LEU A 32 -9.30 14.80 14.34
C LEU A 32 -10.20 15.45 15.38
N ARG A 33 -11.52 15.65 15.13
CA ARG A 33 -12.49 16.31 16.05
C ARG A 33 -11.75 17.14 17.08
N LEU A 34 -11.13 18.22 16.60
CA LEU A 34 -10.43 19.17 17.46
C LEU A 34 -11.53 19.89 18.26
N GLU A 35 -12.11 19.17 19.22
CA GLU A 35 -12.53 19.77 20.47
C GLU A 35 -11.37 20.67 20.87
N PRO A 36 -11.61 21.99 21.07
CA PRO A 36 -10.57 22.86 21.56
C PRO A 36 -9.95 22.17 22.77
N PRO A 37 -8.62 22.18 22.93
CA PRO A 37 -7.96 21.46 24.00
C PRO A 37 -8.63 21.79 25.32
N GLY A 38 -9.48 20.87 25.77
CA GLY A 38 -10.29 21.07 26.96
C GLY A 38 -9.32 21.05 28.12
N ALA A 39 -9.02 22.24 28.66
CA ALA A 39 -8.32 22.36 29.92
C ALA A 39 -9.09 21.50 30.93
N LEU A 40 -8.44 20.44 31.44
CA LEU A 40 -9.08 19.56 32.41
C LEU A 40 -9.39 20.38 33.66
N ALA A 41 -10.70 20.53 33.93
CA ALA A 41 -11.27 21.52 34.83
C ALA A 41 -10.55 21.62 36.19
N ARG A 42 -10.16 22.85 36.56
CA ARG A 42 -9.81 23.18 37.95
C ARG A 42 -11.10 23.22 38.78
N GLN A 43 -11.00 22.83 40.04
CA GLN A 43 -12.05 23.09 41.02
C GLN A 43 -12.26 24.61 41.09
N GLY A 44 -13.52 25.06 41.01
CA GLY A 44 -13.87 26.48 41.04
C GLY A 44 -13.35 27.19 42.30
N PRO A 45 -13.36 28.53 42.33
CA PRO A 45 -12.85 29.29 43.48
C PRO A 45 -13.56 28.85 44.76
N SER A 46 -12.76 28.59 45.81
CA SER A 46 -13.28 28.23 47.13
C SER A 46 -14.12 29.37 47.71
N LEU A 47 -15.00 29.05 48.66
CA LEU A 47 -15.83 30.07 49.34
C LEU A 47 -14.97 31.18 49.94
N ALA A 48 -13.83 30.83 50.55
CA ALA A 48 -12.88 31.80 51.11
C ALA A 48 -12.31 32.76 50.05
N GLN A 49 -12.06 32.28 48.83
CA GLN A 49 -11.59 33.12 47.72
C GLN A 49 -12.70 34.02 47.17
N ARG A 50 -13.94 33.53 47.10
CA ARG A 50 -15.10 34.34 46.70
C ARG A 50 -15.40 35.46 47.69
N LEU A 51 -15.13 35.23 48.97
CA LEU A 51 -15.31 36.20 50.05
C LEU A 51 -14.10 37.12 50.26
N GLY A 52 -13.03 36.99 49.45
CA GLY A 52 -11.83 37.82 49.56
C GLY A 52 -10.93 37.52 50.77
N LEU A 53 -11.19 36.43 51.50
CA LEU A 53 -10.37 35.98 52.64
C LEU A 53 -9.06 35.28 52.20
N ALA A 54 -8.99 34.82 50.95
CA ALA A 54 -7.81 34.23 50.34
C ALA A 54 -7.63 34.76 48.91
N PRO A 55 -6.39 34.90 48.40
CA PRO A 55 -6.16 35.38 47.05
C PRO A 55 -6.80 34.44 46.03
N ALA A 56 -7.43 35.05 45.01
CA ALA A 56 -8.01 34.30 43.90
C ALA A 56 -6.91 33.50 43.17
N PRO A 57 -7.19 32.26 42.73
CA PRO A 57 -6.23 31.49 41.96
C PRO A 57 -5.90 32.21 40.65
N PRO A 58 -4.67 32.05 40.12
CA PRO A 58 -4.30 32.65 38.84
C PRO A 58 -5.26 32.15 37.74
N ALA A 59 -5.61 33.06 36.83
CA ALA A 59 -6.45 32.76 35.69
C ALA A 59 -5.83 31.63 34.85
N PRO A 60 -6.67 30.74 34.28
CA PRO A 60 -6.19 29.67 33.42
C PRO A 60 -5.47 30.23 32.20
N LEU A 61 -4.53 29.46 31.65
CA LEU A 61 -3.80 29.84 30.46
C LEU A 61 -4.75 30.06 29.28
N SER A 62 -4.54 31.15 28.55
CA SER A 62 -5.29 31.47 27.33
C SER A 62 -4.90 30.52 26.19
N PRO A 63 -5.77 30.35 25.17
CA PRO A 63 -5.42 29.55 23.99
C PRO A 63 -4.14 30.02 23.28
N ALA A 64 -3.88 31.33 23.25
CA ALA A 64 -2.67 31.90 22.69
C ALA A 64 -1.41 31.49 23.48
N GLN A 65 -1.49 31.52 24.82
CA GLN A 65 -0.40 31.06 25.68
C GLN A 65 -0.14 29.56 25.50
N TRP A 66 -1.20 28.77 25.35
CA TRP A 66 -1.06 27.35 25.05
C TRP A 66 -0.37 27.09 23.71
N LEU A 67 -0.71 27.87 22.68
CA LEU A 67 -0.05 27.80 21.39
C LEU A 67 1.46 28.11 21.52
N GLU A 68 1.85 29.12 22.30
CA GLU A 68 3.26 29.42 22.56
C GLU A 68 3.98 28.25 23.25
N ARG A 69 3.36 27.61 24.26
CA ARG A 69 3.93 26.43 24.94
C ARG A 69 4.04 25.23 24.00
N GLN A 70 3.06 25.05 23.12
CA GLN A 70 3.08 23.98 22.12
C GLN A 70 4.20 24.23 21.10
N GLN A 71 4.35 25.45 20.61
CA GLN A 71 5.45 25.83 19.73
C GLN A 71 6.83 25.62 20.38
N ALA A 72 6.97 25.93 21.68
CA ALA A 72 8.21 25.68 22.41
C ALA A 72 8.54 24.17 22.47
N SER A 73 7.54 23.32 22.74
CA SER A 73 7.67 21.85 22.69
C SER A 73 8.02 21.35 21.28
N GLN A 74 7.40 21.90 20.24
CA GLN A 74 7.68 21.56 18.84
C GLN A 74 9.10 21.93 18.43
N ARG A 75 9.60 23.10 18.84
CA ARG A 75 10.99 23.52 18.58
C ARG A 75 12.01 22.56 19.18
N ARG A 76 11.71 21.97 20.34
CA ARG A 76 12.53 20.92 20.97
C ARG A 76 12.29 19.52 20.40
N GLN A 77 11.26 19.37 19.56
CA GLN A 77 10.82 18.08 19.01
C GLN A 77 10.42 17.07 20.09
N ASP A 78 9.85 17.53 21.21
CA ASP A 78 9.51 16.68 22.36
C ASP A 78 8.60 15.50 21.94
N SER A 79 7.66 15.74 21.02
CA SER A 79 6.73 14.72 20.50
C SER A 79 7.35 13.71 19.54
N ALA A 80 8.51 14.01 18.95
CA ALA A 80 9.26 13.05 18.13
C ALA A 80 10.12 12.11 18.99
N GLY A 81 10.43 12.51 20.22
CA GLY A 81 11.20 11.73 21.19
C GLY A 81 10.39 10.64 21.89
N ALA A 82 10.90 10.22 23.04
CA ALA A 82 10.25 9.27 23.93
C ALA A 82 9.60 9.97 25.12
N CYS A 83 8.52 9.39 25.65
CA CYS A 83 7.90 9.85 26.89
C CYS A 83 8.89 9.72 28.05
N PRO A 84 9.18 10.80 28.81
CA PRO A 84 10.18 10.74 29.89
C PRO A 84 9.80 9.83 31.06
N ILE A 85 8.53 9.47 31.22
CA ILE A 85 8.05 8.61 32.30
C ILE A 85 8.24 7.13 31.97
N CYS A 86 7.87 6.70 30.76
CA CYS A 86 7.89 5.29 30.36
C CYS A 86 8.97 4.93 29.34
N LEU A 87 9.73 5.91 28.85
CA LEU A 87 10.81 5.78 27.87
C LEU A 87 10.39 5.16 26.53
N ARG A 88 9.09 5.17 26.21
CA ARG A 88 8.54 4.70 24.93
C ARG A 88 8.18 5.88 24.03
N ALA A 89 8.29 5.68 22.71
CA ALA A 89 7.81 6.63 21.72
C ALA A 89 6.29 6.85 21.83
N PHE A 90 5.84 8.07 21.54
CA PHE A 90 4.44 8.46 21.70
C PHE A 90 3.49 7.77 20.70
N LYS A 91 3.90 7.66 19.44
CA LYS A 91 3.09 7.04 18.35
C LYS A 91 1.66 7.63 18.30
N ALA A 92 0.64 6.77 18.32
CA ALA A 92 -0.77 7.14 18.28
C ALA A 92 -1.42 7.27 19.68
N GLU A 93 -0.64 7.11 20.76
CA GLU A 93 -1.17 7.24 22.12
C GLU A 93 -1.47 8.72 22.44
N GLU A 94 -2.43 8.97 23.33
CA GLU A 94 -2.81 10.32 23.73
C GLU A 94 -1.66 11.05 24.44
N GLN A 95 -1.38 12.28 24.01
CA GLN A 95 -0.36 13.12 24.58
C GLN A 95 -0.95 14.29 25.35
N VAL A 96 -0.20 14.72 26.37
CA VAL A 96 -0.54 15.87 27.20
C VAL A 96 0.69 16.77 27.30
N LEU A 97 0.47 18.05 27.02
CA LEU A 97 1.40 19.15 27.22
C LEU A 97 1.08 19.85 28.54
N LEU A 98 2.11 20.11 29.34
CA LEU A 98 1.99 20.88 30.59
C LEU A 98 2.22 22.38 30.36
N SER A 99 1.77 23.23 31.28
CA SER A 99 2.05 24.67 31.27
C SER A 99 3.55 25.01 31.29
N CYS A 100 4.38 24.11 31.82
CA CYS A 100 5.85 24.19 31.77
C CYS A 100 6.45 23.73 30.43
N SER A 101 5.63 23.50 29.40
CA SER A 101 5.97 23.03 28.05
C SER A 101 6.48 21.59 27.93
N HIS A 102 6.48 20.79 29.00
CA HIS A 102 6.87 19.37 28.93
C HIS A 102 5.72 18.46 28.46
N THR A 103 6.06 17.40 27.75
CA THR A 103 5.10 16.52 27.06
C THR A 103 5.20 15.08 27.57
N PHE A 104 4.04 14.44 27.83
CA PHE A 104 3.94 13.08 28.36
C PHE A 104 2.76 12.33 27.75
N HIS A 105 2.72 11.00 27.89
CA HIS A 105 1.50 10.24 27.64
C HIS A 105 0.45 10.62 28.68
N ALA A 106 -0.81 10.74 28.24
CA ALA A 106 -1.93 11.03 29.14
C ALA A 106 -2.01 10.01 30.28
N ALA A 107 -1.87 8.72 29.96
CA ALA A 107 -1.91 7.62 30.92
C ALA A 107 -0.71 7.63 31.89
N CYS A 108 0.50 7.93 31.39
CA CYS A 108 1.69 7.99 32.24
C CYS A 108 1.61 9.15 33.23
N LEU A 109 1.20 10.33 32.77
CA LEU A 109 1.01 11.49 33.64
C LEU A 109 -0.10 11.24 34.67
N ALA A 110 -1.22 10.63 34.28
CA ALA A 110 -2.31 10.30 35.21
C ALA A 110 -1.85 9.33 36.30
N SER A 111 -1.03 8.33 35.94
CA SER A 111 -0.44 7.38 36.88
C SER A 111 0.52 8.06 37.85
N PHE A 112 1.38 8.96 37.34
CA PHE A 112 2.26 9.78 38.17
C PHE A 112 1.47 10.66 39.15
N GLU A 113 0.44 11.37 38.67
CA GLU A 113 -0.42 12.19 39.53
C GLU A 113 -1.12 11.37 40.62
N ARG A 114 -1.51 10.12 40.33
CA ARG A 114 -2.09 9.22 41.34
C ARG A 114 -1.08 8.83 42.41
N PHE A 115 0.16 8.55 42.02
CA PHE A 115 1.25 8.20 42.94
C PHE A 115 1.65 9.39 43.81
N SER A 116 1.87 10.57 43.22
CA SER A 116 2.30 11.77 43.96
C SER A 116 1.28 12.22 45.02
N ARG A 117 -0.03 12.00 44.77
CA ARG A 117 -1.09 12.23 45.76
C ARG A 117 -0.98 11.35 47.01
N GLN A 118 -0.41 10.16 46.89
CA GLN A 118 -0.27 9.21 48.00
C GLN A 118 0.97 9.50 48.85
N THR A 119 2.04 10.01 48.25
CA THR A 119 3.35 10.14 48.90
C THR A 119 3.65 11.54 49.45
N ALA A 120 3.16 12.60 48.81
CA ALA A 120 3.57 13.98 49.13
C ALA A 120 2.46 14.83 49.80
N GLY A 121 1.36 14.21 50.23
CA GLY A 121 0.18 14.91 50.73
C GLY A 121 -0.61 15.59 49.60
N ALA A 122 -1.87 15.93 49.88
CA ALA A 122 -2.85 16.37 48.87
C ALA A 122 -2.54 17.69 48.14
N ALA A 123 -1.42 18.35 48.42
CA ALA A 123 -1.27 19.78 48.18
C ALA A 123 -0.85 20.19 46.76
N GLU A 124 -0.10 19.39 45.98
CA GLU A 124 0.42 19.94 44.72
C GLU A 124 0.72 18.89 43.64
N ARG A 125 0.19 19.08 42.42
CA ARG A 125 0.66 18.36 41.23
C ARG A 125 1.95 19.02 40.74
N SER A 126 3.03 18.25 40.58
CA SER A 126 4.33 18.76 40.11
C SER A 126 4.79 18.06 38.83
N CYS A 127 5.46 18.80 37.94
CA CYS A 127 5.96 18.21 36.69
C CYS A 127 7.06 17.16 36.98
N PRO A 128 7.01 15.95 36.39
CA PRO A 128 8.05 14.93 36.56
C PRO A 128 9.46 15.38 36.14
N LEU A 129 9.56 16.33 35.20
CA LEU A 129 10.83 16.81 34.68
C LEU A 129 11.38 18.01 35.43
N CYS A 130 10.63 19.11 35.47
CA CYS A 130 11.11 20.37 36.05
C CYS A 130 10.54 20.68 37.44
N ARG A 131 9.71 19.80 38.01
CA ARG A 131 9.09 19.96 39.34
C ARG A 131 8.23 21.21 39.51
N CYS A 132 7.90 21.91 38.43
CA CYS A 132 6.98 23.04 38.44
C CYS A 132 5.64 22.63 39.06
N ALA A 133 5.27 23.34 40.12
CA ALA A 133 4.07 23.14 40.93
C ALA A 133 2.82 23.67 40.23
N SER A 134 1.65 23.11 40.55
CA SER A 134 0.32 23.52 40.05
C SER A 134 0.27 23.77 38.55
N TYR A 135 0.84 22.85 37.76
CA TYR A 135 0.79 22.98 36.30
C TYR A 135 -0.65 22.83 35.77
N GLU A 136 -0.94 23.53 34.68
CA GLU A 136 -2.11 23.23 33.85
C GLU A 136 -1.72 22.22 32.78
N LYS A 137 -2.71 21.52 32.21
CA LYS A 137 -2.47 20.48 31.20
C LYS A 137 -3.45 20.57 30.05
N GLN A 138 -2.94 20.33 28.85
CA GLN A 138 -3.67 20.40 27.58
C GLN A 138 -3.37 19.14 26.75
N ARG A 139 -4.40 18.52 26.18
CA ARG A 139 -4.21 17.40 25.23
C ARG A 139 -3.65 17.94 23.91
N ILE A 140 -2.67 17.22 23.33
CA ILE A 140 -2.08 17.53 22.03
C ILE A 140 -2.04 16.29 21.14
N HIS A 141 -1.89 16.48 19.83
CA HIS A 141 -1.90 15.42 18.82
C HIS A 141 -0.62 15.35 17.96
N ASP A 142 0.41 16.12 18.34
CA ASP A 142 1.63 16.30 17.56
C ASP A 142 2.33 14.97 17.23
N ALA A 143 2.49 14.05 18.19
CA ALA A 143 3.11 12.76 17.90
C ALA A 143 2.22 11.86 17.05
N ALA A 144 0.90 11.93 17.20
CA ALA A 144 -0.02 11.15 16.37
C ALA A 144 0.11 11.56 14.91
N LEU A 145 0.23 12.87 14.64
CA LEU A 145 0.49 13.42 13.31
C LEU A 145 1.85 12.94 12.76
N LEU A 146 2.92 13.05 13.56
CA LEU A 146 4.26 12.56 13.18
C LEU A 146 4.29 11.06 12.91
N TRP A 147 3.56 10.27 13.70
CA TRP A 147 3.44 8.83 13.55
C TRP A 147 2.71 8.46 12.27
N GLN A 148 1.60 9.13 11.96
CA GLN A 148 0.87 8.94 10.71
C GLN A 148 1.75 9.27 9.49
N HIS A 149 2.49 10.37 9.54
CA HIS A 149 3.45 10.70 8.49
C HIS A 149 4.50 9.59 8.32
N THR A 150 5.09 9.11 9.42
CA THR A 150 6.08 8.01 9.41
C THR A 150 5.51 6.73 8.80
N CYS A 151 4.28 6.36 9.18
CA CYS A 151 3.57 5.22 8.61
C CYS A 151 3.32 5.39 7.10
N ALA A 152 2.86 6.57 6.69
CA ALA A 152 2.62 6.88 5.28
C ALA A 152 3.92 6.77 4.47
N THR A 153 5.03 7.35 4.94
CA THR A 153 6.34 7.25 4.28
C THR A 153 6.79 5.78 4.14
N ARG A 154 6.59 4.95 5.16
CA ARG A 154 6.93 3.52 5.12
C ARG A 154 6.11 2.77 4.06
N ILE A 155 4.80 2.97 4.04
CA ILE A 155 3.90 2.35 3.06
C ILE A 155 4.29 2.79 1.64
N GLN A 156 4.51 4.09 1.45
CA GLN A 156 4.92 4.64 0.15
C GLN A 156 6.26 4.07 -0.30
N ALA A 157 7.24 3.92 0.59
CA ALA A 157 8.54 3.33 0.27
C ALA A 157 8.40 1.86 -0.20
N VAL A 158 7.60 1.06 0.51
CA VAL A 158 7.33 -0.33 0.11
C VAL A 158 6.65 -0.39 -1.26
N TRP A 159 5.61 0.42 -1.47
CA TRP A 159 4.88 0.47 -2.72
C TRP A 159 5.76 0.88 -3.91
N ARG A 160 6.53 1.96 -3.76
CA ARG A 160 7.50 2.42 -4.76
C ARG A 160 8.53 1.33 -5.06
N GLY A 161 9.00 0.62 -4.03
CA GLY A 161 9.91 -0.53 -4.21
C GLY A 161 9.29 -1.68 -5.00
N VAL A 162 8.00 -1.98 -4.80
CA VAL A 162 7.27 -3.01 -5.57
C VAL A 162 7.15 -2.60 -7.04
N LEU A 163 6.75 -1.36 -7.31
CA LEU A 163 6.65 -0.84 -8.67
C LEU A 163 8.01 -0.86 -9.38
N GLY A 164 9.06 -0.37 -8.72
CA GLY A 164 10.42 -0.37 -9.26
C GLY A 164 10.91 -1.78 -9.58
N ARG A 165 10.65 -2.77 -8.71
CA ARG A 165 10.99 -4.18 -9.00
C ARG A 165 10.20 -4.76 -10.17
N ARG A 166 8.91 -4.44 -10.30
CA ARG A 166 8.10 -4.88 -11.45
C ARG A 166 8.66 -4.31 -12.75
N GLN A 167 8.95 -3.01 -12.79
CA GLN A 167 9.54 -2.35 -13.95
C GLN A 167 10.93 -2.93 -14.27
N ALA A 168 11.80 -3.12 -13.27
CA ALA A 168 13.12 -3.69 -13.46
C ALA A 168 13.06 -5.14 -14.00
N ARG A 169 12.10 -5.96 -13.55
CA ARG A 169 11.88 -7.30 -14.09
C ARG A 169 11.41 -7.27 -15.54
N ALA A 170 10.51 -6.36 -15.89
CA ALA A 170 10.06 -6.19 -17.28
C ALA A 170 11.22 -5.76 -18.18
N LEU A 171 12.01 -4.77 -17.76
CA LEU A 171 13.18 -4.30 -18.52
C LEU A 171 14.23 -5.40 -18.68
N ARG A 172 14.47 -6.25 -17.68
CA ARG A 172 15.41 -7.38 -17.78
C ARG A 172 15.02 -8.43 -18.83
N ARG A 173 13.74 -8.51 -19.21
CA ARG A 173 13.30 -9.39 -20.30
C ARG A 173 13.55 -8.75 -21.67
N LEU A 174 13.38 -7.44 -21.77
CA LEU A 174 13.44 -6.72 -23.05
C LEU A 174 14.84 -6.22 -23.41
N LEU A 175 15.70 -6.02 -22.41
CA LEU A 175 17.00 -5.39 -22.60
C LEU A 175 18.12 -6.34 -22.15
N PRO A 176 19.14 -6.54 -23.00
CA PRO A 176 20.30 -7.33 -22.63
C PRO A 176 21.04 -6.66 -21.45
N PRO A 177 21.40 -7.44 -20.40
CA PRO A 177 22.12 -6.90 -19.26
C PRO A 177 23.57 -6.56 -19.62
N THR A 178 24.10 -5.48 -19.05
CA THR A 178 25.43 -4.95 -19.39
C THR A 178 26.59 -5.82 -18.87
N HIS A 179 26.41 -6.50 -17.74
CA HIS A 179 27.49 -7.28 -17.13
C HIS A 179 27.73 -8.60 -17.88
N PRO A 180 28.96 -8.92 -18.32
CA PRO A 180 29.24 -10.00 -19.25
C PRO A 180 28.80 -11.39 -18.75
N ALA A 181 28.96 -11.68 -17.45
CA ALA A 181 28.52 -12.97 -16.90
C ALA A 181 26.98 -13.14 -16.89
N VAL A 182 26.24 -12.04 -16.72
CA VAL A 182 24.77 -12.06 -16.70
C VAL A 182 24.24 -12.06 -18.13
N LEU A 183 24.92 -11.38 -19.05
CA LEU A 183 24.62 -11.38 -20.49
C LEU A 183 24.67 -12.79 -21.08
N ARG A 184 25.69 -13.59 -20.75
CA ARG A 184 25.78 -14.98 -21.21
C ARG A 184 24.56 -15.80 -20.83
N ARG A 185 24.11 -15.68 -19.58
CA ARG A 185 22.92 -16.37 -19.10
C ARG A 185 21.65 -15.89 -19.80
N TRP A 186 21.49 -14.57 -19.93
CA TRP A 186 20.35 -13.98 -20.62
C TRP A 186 20.28 -14.44 -22.08
N ALA A 187 21.39 -14.38 -22.82
CA ALA A 187 21.46 -14.82 -24.21
C ALA A 187 21.15 -16.32 -24.36
N ALA A 188 21.61 -17.15 -23.42
CA ALA A 188 21.28 -18.58 -23.41
C ALA A 188 19.78 -18.84 -23.16
N GLU A 189 19.15 -18.06 -22.28
CA GLU A 189 17.70 -18.14 -22.03
C GLU A 189 16.91 -17.74 -23.29
N GLU A 190 17.25 -16.63 -23.95
CA GLU A 190 16.60 -16.18 -25.20
C GLU A 190 16.79 -17.17 -26.35
N LEU A 191 18.02 -17.67 -26.57
CA LEU A 191 18.27 -18.71 -27.57
C LEU A 191 17.49 -20.00 -27.26
N GLY A 192 17.33 -20.33 -25.98
CA GLY A 192 16.50 -21.44 -25.54
C GLY A 192 15.02 -21.26 -25.91
N GLU A 193 14.47 -20.05 -25.82
CA GLU A 193 13.09 -19.78 -26.27
C GLU A 193 12.95 -19.92 -27.79
N CYS A 194 13.89 -19.36 -28.57
CA CYS A 194 13.92 -19.55 -30.02
C CYS A 194 14.05 -21.03 -30.41
N SER A 195 14.93 -21.77 -29.73
CA SER A 195 15.12 -23.21 -29.96
C SER A 195 13.85 -24.00 -29.68
N LYS A 196 13.13 -23.69 -28.58
CA LYS A 196 11.83 -24.34 -28.27
C LYS A 196 10.79 -24.05 -29.34
N SER A 197 10.72 -22.81 -29.82
CA SER A 197 9.81 -22.45 -30.91
C SER A 197 10.12 -23.20 -32.20
N LEU A 198 11.40 -23.39 -32.53
CA LEU A 198 11.84 -24.15 -33.70
C LEU A 198 11.48 -25.64 -33.57
N VAL A 199 11.79 -26.26 -32.43
CA VAL A 199 11.44 -27.66 -32.16
C VAL A 199 9.94 -27.87 -32.28
N ALA A 200 9.13 -27.00 -31.66
CA ALA A 200 7.66 -27.08 -31.77
C ALA A 200 7.16 -26.98 -33.22
N SER A 201 7.80 -26.15 -34.06
CA SER A 201 7.45 -26.06 -35.49
C SER A 201 7.82 -27.32 -36.27
N VAL A 202 8.93 -27.97 -35.93
CA VAL A 202 9.35 -29.23 -36.55
C VAL A 202 8.41 -30.36 -36.14
N ASP A 203 8.08 -30.43 -34.85
CA ASP A 203 7.14 -31.42 -34.32
C ASP A 203 5.76 -31.26 -34.96
N GLN A 204 5.29 -30.02 -35.15
CA GLN A 204 4.06 -29.76 -35.88
C GLN A 204 4.13 -30.25 -37.33
N GLY A 205 5.22 -29.94 -38.04
CA GLY A 205 5.39 -30.41 -39.42
C GLY A 205 5.46 -31.94 -39.52
N ALA A 206 6.06 -32.62 -38.54
CA ALA A 206 6.06 -34.08 -38.48
C ALA A 206 4.65 -34.64 -38.30
N ALA A 207 3.86 -34.07 -37.39
CA ALA A 207 2.46 -34.45 -37.20
C ALA A 207 1.62 -34.21 -38.46
N ASP A 208 1.86 -33.11 -39.18
CA ASP A 208 1.17 -32.81 -40.43
C ASP A 208 1.50 -33.84 -41.54
N ILE A 209 2.76 -34.30 -41.61
CA ILE A 209 3.19 -35.35 -42.55
C ILE A 209 2.55 -36.70 -42.19
N GLU A 210 2.52 -37.08 -40.92
CA GLU A 210 1.85 -38.30 -40.46
C GLU A 210 0.36 -38.27 -40.79
N ALA A 211 -0.30 -37.12 -40.61
CA ALA A 211 -1.70 -36.94 -40.99
C ALA A 211 -1.92 -37.13 -42.49
N LEU A 212 -1.05 -36.57 -43.34
CA LEU A 212 -1.13 -36.76 -44.80
C LEU A 212 -0.95 -38.24 -45.20
N PHE A 213 -0.02 -38.96 -44.60
CA PHE A 213 0.16 -40.38 -44.88
C PHE A 213 -1.03 -41.22 -44.43
N ALA A 214 -1.63 -40.89 -43.28
CA ALA A 214 -2.86 -41.55 -42.85
C ALA A 214 -4.03 -41.33 -43.82
N GLU A 215 -4.15 -40.13 -44.41
CA GLU A 215 -5.13 -39.85 -45.47
C GLU A 215 -4.84 -40.67 -46.74
N LEU A 216 -3.58 -40.73 -47.18
CA LEU A 216 -3.18 -41.53 -48.34
C LEU A 216 -3.50 -43.02 -48.14
N ASP A 217 -3.16 -43.60 -46.99
CA ASP A 217 -3.47 -44.99 -46.68
C ASP A 217 -4.98 -45.26 -46.65
N ALA A 218 -5.76 -44.32 -46.13
CA ALA A 218 -7.23 -44.42 -46.15
C ALA A 218 -7.79 -44.42 -47.58
N THR A 219 -7.28 -43.55 -48.46
CA THR A 219 -7.69 -43.51 -49.88
C THR A 219 -7.26 -44.79 -50.62
N SER A 220 -6.04 -45.28 -50.37
CA SER A 220 -5.54 -46.52 -50.94
C SER A 220 -6.40 -47.72 -50.54
N CYS A 221 -6.76 -47.82 -49.25
CA CYS A 221 -7.66 -48.84 -48.74
C CYS A 221 -9.05 -48.77 -49.40
N ALA A 222 -9.60 -47.56 -49.58
CA ALA A 222 -10.86 -47.37 -50.27
C ALA A 222 -10.79 -47.82 -51.74
N CYS A 223 -9.73 -47.45 -52.47
CA CYS A 223 -9.51 -47.89 -53.85
C CYS A 223 -9.36 -49.42 -53.94
N GLN A 224 -8.58 -50.05 -53.06
CA GLN A 224 -8.46 -51.50 -53.01
C GLN A 224 -9.81 -52.17 -52.77
N GLY A 225 -10.64 -51.64 -51.87
CA GLY A 225 -12.00 -52.12 -51.64
C GLY A 225 -12.88 -52.09 -52.90
N VAL A 226 -12.75 -51.05 -53.73
CA VAL A 226 -13.42 -50.97 -55.04
C VAL A 226 -12.88 -52.04 -55.99
N TYR A 227 -11.56 -52.19 -56.09
CA TYR A 227 -10.94 -53.22 -56.94
C TYR A 227 -11.36 -54.64 -56.52
N THR A 228 -11.37 -54.96 -55.22
CA THR A 228 -11.80 -56.27 -54.72
C THR A 228 -13.29 -56.50 -54.97
N ALA A 229 -14.14 -55.48 -54.81
CA ALA A 229 -15.56 -55.58 -55.13
C ALA A 229 -15.82 -55.79 -56.63
N LEU A 230 -15.07 -55.12 -57.51
CA LEU A 230 -15.14 -55.34 -58.96
C LEU A 230 -14.66 -56.74 -59.35
N ALA A 231 -13.56 -57.22 -58.74
CA ALA A 231 -13.06 -58.57 -58.95
C ALA A 231 -14.07 -59.63 -58.49
N ALA A 232 -14.76 -59.42 -57.35
CA ALA A 232 -15.78 -60.34 -56.86
C ALA A 232 -17.06 -60.37 -57.72
N ARG A 233 -17.41 -59.27 -58.40
CA ARG A 233 -18.56 -59.17 -59.31
C ARG A 233 -18.31 -59.81 -60.68
N CYS A 234 -17.06 -60.16 -61.00
CA CYS A 234 -16.69 -60.82 -62.24
C CYS A 234 -16.09 -62.20 -61.91
N PRO A 235 -16.91 -63.26 -61.71
CA PRO A 235 -16.37 -64.62 -61.65
C PRO A 235 -15.81 -64.92 -63.04
N ALA A 236 -14.53 -65.29 -63.10
CA ALA A 236 -13.78 -65.54 -64.33
C ALA A 236 -14.62 -66.27 -65.39
N THR A 237 -15.07 -65.55 -66.42
CA THR A 237 -15.17 -66.13 -67.76
C THR A 237 -13.77 -66.04 -68.34
N GLY A 238 -13.13 -67.20 -68.50
CA GLY A 238 -11.74 -67.30 -68.88
C GLY A 238 -11.41 -66.50 -70.13
N ALA A 239 -10.54 -65.51 -69.98
CA ALA A 239 -9.65 -65.04 -71.04
C ALA A 239 -8.52 -64.24 -70.39
N THR A 240 -7.31 -64.62 -70.77
CA THR A 240 -6.01 -64.04 -70.40
C THR A 240 -6.00 -62.51 -70.30
N ALA A 241 -5.69 -61.98 -69.11
CA ALA A 241 -5.17 -60.63 -68.96
C ALA A 241 -3.89 -60.69 -68.13
N ARG A 242 -2.78 -61.00 -68.80
CA ARG A 242 -1.43 -60.67 -68.32
C ARG A 242 -1.33 -59.15 -68.32
N LEU A 243 -1.46 -58.53 -67.15
CA LEU A 243 -0.91 -57.20 -66.92
C LEU A 243 0.37 -57.37 -66.11
N LEU A 244 1.47 -57.33 -66.85
CA LEU A 244 2.81 -57.07 -66.31
C LEU A 244 2.76 -55.72 -65.62
N VAL A 245 2.76 -55.71 -64.29
CA VAL A 245 3.25 -54.59 -63.51
C VAL A 245 4.70 -54.93 -63.20
N SER A 246 5.59 -54.47 -64.06
CA SER A 246 7.01 -54.34 -63.77
C SER A 246 7.33 -52.86 -63.74
N ILE A 247 8.03 -52.47 -62.66
CA ILE A 247 8.56 -51.15 -62.30
C ILE A 247 7.56 -50.25 -61.60
#